data_AF-A0A2J0L2E1-F1
#
_entry.id   AF-A0A2J0L2E1-F1
#
_cell.length_a   1.000
_cell.length_b   1.000
_cell.length_c   1.000
_cell.angle_alpha   90.00
_cell.angle_beta   90.00
_cell.angle_gamma   90.00
#
_symmetry.space_group_name_H-M   'P 1'
#
loop_
_entity.id
_entity.type
_entity.pdbx_description
1 polymer ?
#
loop_
_entity_poly.entity_id
_entity_poly.type
_entity_poly.pdbx_seq_one_letter_code
_entity_poly.pdbx_strand_id
1 'polypeptide(L)'
;MLTGINIYETKPYNSKLDPDKSNPTVFHVGLLDSHLRAYIEDQTTSFEFSSKNPKDPAKANINASKRNLLVVKFGLKGFDNFLDPRDRKPVKFDTVSASVSGKNYSAVADEIISMLPKALIDELSEVILSENSLSEDEEKN
;
A
#
# COMPACT_ATOMS: atom_id res chain seq x y z
N MET A 1 -20.33 -16.26 -11.49
CA MET A 1 -20.32 -15.00 -12.27
C MET A 1 -19.18 -14.17 -11.72
N LEU A 2 -18.31 -13.56 -12.52
CA LEU A 2 -17.24 -12.71 -11.98
C LEU A 2 -17.79 -11.31 -11.71
N THR A 3 -17.66 -10.83 -10.49
CA THR A 3 -18.01 -9.46 -10.08
C THR A 3 -16.74 -8.59 -10.14
N GLY A 4 -16.86 -7.34 -10.57
CA GLY A 4 -15.74 -6.41 -10.55
C GLY A 4 -15.44 -5.90 -9.14
N ILE A 5 -14.18 -5.57 -8.85
CA ILE A 5 -13.78 -5.02 -7.55
C ILE A 5 -14.30 -3.59 -7.35
N ASN A 6 -14.77 -3.26 -6.14
CA ASN A 6 -15.14 -1.90 -5.78
C ASN A 6 -13.93 -1.10 -5.28
N ILE A 7 -13.27 -0.36 -6.17
CA ILE A 7 -12.07 0.42 -5.87
C ILE A 7 -12.28 1.59 -4.88
N TYR A 8 -13.53 1.91 -4.53
CA TYR A 8 -13.88 2.93 -3.54
C TYR A 8 -14.15 2.36 -2.15
N GLU A 9 -14.16 1.03 -2.01
CA GLU A 9 -14.34 0.40 -0.72
C GLU A 9 -13.11 0.59 0.16
N THR A 10 -13.37 0.83 1.45
CA THR A 10 -12.35 0.92 2.48
C THR A 10 -12.71 0.02 3.64
N LYS A 11 -11.75 -0.75 4.13
CA LYS A 11 -11.90 -1.59 5.31
C LYS A 11 -11.10 -1.00 6.47
N PRO A 12 -11.69 -0.93 7.68
CA PRO A 12 -10.94 -0.54 8.86
C PRO A 12 -9.97 -1.67 9.25
N TYR A 13 -8.74 -1.29 9.58
CA TYR A 13 -7.68 -2.20 10.00
C TYR A 13 -6.97 -1.66 11.23
N ASN A 14 -6.89 -2.49 12.28
CA ASN A 14 -6.16 -2.15 13.49
C ASN A 14 -4.80 -2.85 13.47
N SER A 15 -3.73 -2.07 13.61
CA SER A 15 -2.38 -2.62 13.56
C SER A 15 -2.10 -3.57 14.73
N LYS A 16 -1.39 -4.67 14.44
CA LYS A 16 -0.92 -5.58 15.49
C LYS A 16 0.15 -4.93 16.35
N LEU A 17 0.91 -4.01 15.75
CA LEU A 17 2.00 -3.27 16.36
C LEU A 17 1.54 -2.10 17.23
N ASP A 18 0.25 -1.75 17.23
CA ASP A 18 -0.26 -0.67 18.08
C ASP A 18 -0.12 -1.04 19.56
N PRO A 19 0.63 -0.26 20.37
CA PRO A 19 0.79 -0.53 21.80
C PRO A 19 -0.47 -0.22 22.62
N ASP A 20 -1.35 0.68 22.15
CA ASP A 20 -2.60 1.01 22.82
C ASP A 20 -3.75 0.14 22.29
N LYS A 21 -4.03 -0.95 23.02
CA LYS A 21 -5.14 -1.86 22.67
C LYS A 21 -6.51 -1.34 23.10
N SER A 22 -6.57 -0.31 23.95
CA SER A 22 -7.83 0.24 24.46
C SER A 22 -8.39 1.32 23.54
N ASN A 23 -7.51 2.09 22.88
CA ASN A 23 -7.89 3.07 21.86
C ASN A 23 -6.92 3.02 20.67
N PRO A 24 -6.95 1.94 19.87
CA PRO A 24 -5.99 1.75 18.78
C PRO A 24 -6.21 2.77 17.65
N THR A 25 -5.15 3.00 16.90
CA THR A 25 -5.21 3.65 15.60
C THR A 25 -5.94 2.75 14.63
N VAL A 26 -6.98 3.29 13.99
CA VAL A 26 -7.75 2.57 12.97
C VAL A 26 -7.30 3.08 11.61
N PHE A 27 -6.69 2.23 10.78
CA PHE A 27 -6.29 2.55 9.42
C PHE A 27 -7.39 2.16 8.44
N HIS A 28 -7.80 3.07 7.57
CA HIS A 28 -8.76 2.76 6.51
C HIS A 28 -7.99 2.33 5.26
N VAL A 29 -7.89 1.02 5.04
CA VAL A 29 -7.19 0.44 3.89
C VAL A 29 -8.16 0.26 2.73
N GLY A 30 -7.77 0.67 1.53
CA GLY A 30 -8.55 0.51 0.30
C GLY A 30 -7.82 -0.36 -0.72
N LEU A 31 -8.55 -0.71 -1.78
CA LEU A 31 -8.02 -1.49 -2.88
C LEU A 31 -7.13 -0.65 -3.79
N LEU A 32 -6.19 -1.31 -4.46
CA LEU A 32 -5.40 -0.75 -5.55
C LEU A 32 -6.03 -1.23 -6.85
N ASP A 33 -6.41 -0.30 -7.72
CA ASP A 33 -6.88 -0.70 -9.05
C ASP A 33 -5.74 -1.37 -9.83
N SER A 34 -6.11 -2.21 -10.79
CA SER A 34 -5.16 -3.04 -11.53
C SER A 34 -4.09 -2.22 -12.28
N HIS A 35 -4.39 -0.99 -12.73
CA HIS A 35 -3.39 -0.15 -13.39
C HIS A 35 -2.35 0.36 -12.40
N LEU A 36 -2.78 0.82 -11.23
CA LEU A 36 -1.89 1.32 -10.20
C LEU A 36 -1.03 0.20 -9.62
N ARG A 37 -1.61 -0.99 -9.44
CA ARG A 37 -0.86 -2.19 -9.05
C ARG A 37 0.22 -2.55 -10.07
N ALA A 38 -0.14 -2.65 -11.36
CA ALA A 38 0.82 -2.95 -12.42
C ALA A 38 1.94 -1.89 -12.48
N TYR A 39 1.58 -0.61 -12.35
CA TYR A 39 2.57 0.47 -12.31
C TYR A 39 3.57 0.31 -11.14
N ILE A 40 3.09 -0.03 -9.94
CA ILE A 40 3.96 -0.24 -8.78
C ILE A 40 4.89 -1.44 -9.01
N GLU A 41 4.37 -2.54 -9.56
CA GLU A 41 5.15 -3.76 -9.86
C GLU A 41 6.24 -3.47 -10.91
N ASP A 42 5.91 -2.76 -11.98
CA ASP A 42 6.86 -2.32 -13.03
C ASP A 42 7.96 -1.40 -12.46
N GLN A 43 7.60 -0.50 -11.54
CA GLN A 43 8.54 0.45 -10.94
C GLN A 43 9.49 -0.17 -9.90
N THR A 44 9.24 -1.41 -9.50
CA THR A 44 9.92 -2.07 -8.38
C THR A 44 10.55 -3.39 -8.77
N THR A 45 10.34 -3.85 -10.00
CA THR A 45 10.93 -5.07 -10.54
C THR A 45 11.85 -4.73 -11.70
N SER A 46 13.08 -5.22 -11.66
CA SER A 46 14.03 -5.08 -12.78
C SER A 46 14.66 -6.42 -13.11
N PHE A 47 14.71 -6.73 -14.40
CA PHE A 47 15.31 -7.94 -14.95
C PHE A 47 16.51 -7.56 -15.81
N GLU A 48 17.69 -7.99 -15.39
CA GLU A 48 18.91 -7.87 -16.21
C GLU A 48 19.16 -9.19 -16.94
N PHE A 49 18.89 -9.19 -18.24
CA PHE A 49 19.30 -10.28 -19.12
C PHE A 49 20.74 -10.03 -19.59
N SER A 50 21.71 -10.78 -19.05
CA SER A 50 23.07 -10.81 -19.59
C SER A 50 23.03 -11.31 -21.05
N SER A 51 23.21 -10.42 -22.02
CA SER A 51 23.16 -10.77 -23.45
C SER A 51 24.50 -11.29 -24.00
N LYS A 52 25.55 -11.35 -23.18
CA LYS A 52 26.91 -11.64 -23.66
C LYS A 52 27.41 -13.05 -23.34
N ASN A 53 26.80 -13.75 -22.38
CA ASN A 53 27.20 -15.11 -22.05
C ASN A 53 25.97 -15.96 -21.70
N PRO A 54 25.65 -17.02 -22.46
CA PRO A 54 24.49 -17.89 -22.20
C PRO A 54 24.58 -18.70 -20.88
N LYS A 55 25.66 -18.55 -20.12
CA LYS A 55 25.85 -19.13 -18.78
C LYS A 55 25.72 -18.12 -17.64
N ASP A 56 25.56 -16.83 -17.93
CA ASP A 56 25.39 -15.85 -16.86
C ASP A 56 24.00 -15.99 -16.24
N PRO A 57 23.90 -16.09 -14.91
CA PRO A 57 22.61 -16.15 -14.25
C PRO A 57 21.87 -14.83 -14.48
N ALA A 58 20.61 -14.93 -14.91
CA ALA A 58 19.71 -13.79 -14.96
C ALA A 58 19.65 -13.15 -13.57
N LYS A 59 19.89 -11.85 -13.48
CA LYS A 59 19.76 -11.09 -12.22
C LYS A 59 18.40 -10.45 -12.18
N ALA A 60 17.58 -10.86 -11.22
CA ALA A 60 16.35 -10.17 -10.87
C ALA A 60 16.61 -9.32 -9.62
N ASN A 61 16.25 -8.04 -9.67
CA ASN A 61 16.32 -7.15 -8.52
C ASN A 61 14.91 -6.62 -8.22
N ILE A 62 14.44 -6.91 -7.00
CA ILE A 62 13.12 -6.51 -6.49
C ILE A 62 13.35 -5.46 -5.41
N ASN A 63 12.89 -4.25 -5.66
CA ASN A 63 12.94 -3.15 -4.70
C ASN A 63 11.72 -3.22 -3.75
N ALA A 64 11.74 -4.21 -2.85
CA ALA A 64 10.63 -4.53 -1.97
C ALA A 64 10.24 -3.36 -1.05
N SER A 65 11.20 -2.59 -0.54
CA SER A 65 10.90 -1.42 0.31
C SER A 65 10.22 -0.29 -0.46
N LYS A 66 10.67 -0.02 -1.70
CA LYS A 66 10.00 0.95 -2.57
C LYS A 66 8.57 0.50 -2.91
N ARG A 67 8.38 -0.81 -3.14
CA ARG A 67 7.05 -1.39 -3.37
C ARG A 67 6.12 -1.16 -2.20
N ASN A 68 6.54 -1.53 -0.99
CA ASN A 68 5.70 -1.41 0.21
C ASN A 68 5.33 0.06 0.48
N LEU A 69 6.27 0.99 0.29
CA LEU A 69 6.01 2.43 0.38
C LEU A 69 4.93 2.89 -0.61
N LEU A 70 5.05 2.51 -1.88
CA LEU A 70 4.07 2.89 -2.90
C LEU A 70 2.70 2.25 -2.64
N VAL A 71 2.66 0.99 -2.21
CA VAL A 71 1.42 0.29 -1.85
C VAL A 71 0.69 1.04 -0.74
N VAL A 72 1.39 1.41 0.35
CA VAL A 72 0.76 2.16 1.45
C VAL A 72 0.37 3.56 1.00
N LYS A 73 1.23 4.25 0.23
CA LYS A 73 0.98 5.60 -0.26
C LYS A 73 -0.30 5.71 -1.10
N PHE A 74 -0.65 4.68 -1.86
CA PHE A 74 -1.85 4.69 -2.69
C PHE A 74 -3.03 3.91 -2.09
N GLY A 75 -2.76 2.92 -1.24
CA GLY A 75 -3.77 2.04 -0.65
C GLY A 75 -4.35 2.54 0.66
N LEU A 76 -3.64 3.37 1.42
CA LEU A 76 -4.17 3.97 2.64
C LEU A 76 -5.12 5.12 2.28
N LYS A 77 -6.38 5.03 2.73
CA LYS A 77 -7.45 5.99 2.43
C LYS A 77 -7.84 6.88 3.62
N GLY A 78 -7.34 6.58 4.80
CA GLY A 78 -7.59 7.36 6.01
C GLY A 78 -6.99 6.70 7.25
N PHE A 79 -7.03 7.41 8.36
CA PHE A 79 -6.85 6.82 9.69
C PHE A 79 -7.56 7.64 10.75
N ASP A 80 -7.92 6.98 11.85
CA ASP A 80 -8.46 7.59 13.05
C ASP A 80 -7.50 7.34 14.22
N ASN A 81 -7.47 8.27 15.17
CA ASN A 81 -6.66 8.21 16.40
C ASN A 81 -5.13 8.14 16.20
N PHE A 82 -4.61 8.49 15.01
CA PHE A 82 -3.18 8.58 14.80
C PHE A 82 -2.62 9.89 15.39
N LEU A 83 -1.67 9.78 16.31
CA LEU A 83 -1.10 10.91 17.04
C LEU A 83 0.30 11.26 16.54
N ASP A 84 0.58 12.55 16.43
CA ASP A 84 1.94 13.03 16.15
C ASP A 84 2.83 12.82 17.39
N PRO A 85 4.01 12.15 17.26
CA PRO A 85 4.91 11.92 18.38
C PRO A 85 5.49 13.20 18.99
N ARG A 86 5.52 14.32 18.25
CA ARG A 86 6.08 15.61 18.71
C ARG A 86 5.15 16.31 19.68
N ASP A 87 3.87 16.38 19.30
CA ASP A 87 2.90 17.26 19.95
C ASP A 87 1.74 16.49 20.61
N ARG A 88 1.66 15.17 20.39
CA ARG A 88 0.54 14.28 20.78
C ARG A 88 -0.83 14.75 20.29
N LYS A 89 -0.85 15.49 19.19
CA LYS A 89 -2.09 15.94 18.55
C LYS A 89 -2.51 14.94 17.46
N PRO A 90 -3.81 14.79 17.20
CA PRO A 90 -4.29 13.99 16.07
C PRO A 90 -3.71 14.54 14.76
N VAL A 91 -3.08 13.67 13.98
CA VAL A 91 -2.61 14.01 12.64
C VAL A 91 -3.83 14.12 11.73
N LYS A 92 -3.90 15.20 10.94
CA LYS A 92 -4.93 15.33 9.91
C LYS A 92 -4.55 14.46 8.72
N PHE A 93 -5.45 13.59 8.29
CA PHE A 93 -5.27 12.84 7.05
C PHE A 93 -5.31 13.79 5.86
N ASP A 94 -4.28 13.74 5.01
CA ASP A 94 -4.17 14.56 3.83
C ASP A 94 -3.64 13.76 2.64
N THR A 95 -4.09 14.13 1.45
CA THR A 95 -3.74 13.46 0.21
C THR A 95 -3.36 14.46 -0.86
N VAL A 96 -2.35 14.10 -1.65
CA VAL A 96 -1.90 14.84 -2.82
C VAL A 96 -2.36 14.12 -4.09
N SER A 97 -2.70 14.89 -5.11
CA SER A 97 -3.00 14.31 -6.42
C SER A 97 -1.70 13.91 -7.12
N ALA A 98 -1.54 12.62 -7.40
CA ALA A 98 -0.40 12.06 -8.11
C ALA A 98 -0.84 11.55 -9.48
N SER A 99 -0.19 12.01 -10.54
CA SER A 99 -0.43 11.52 -11.89
C SER A 99 0.35 10.23 -12.14
N VAL A 100 -0.36 9.14 -12.40
CA VAL A 100 0.20 7.83 -12.76
C VAL A 100 -0.41 7.41 -14.09
N SER A 101 0.43 7.28 -15.11
CA SER A 101 0.03 6.84 -16.46
C SER A 101 -1.15 7.63 -17.04
N GLY A 102 -1.20 8.94 -16.79
CA GLY A 102 -2.25 9.85 -17.28
C GLY A 102 -3.55 9.84 -16.47
N LYS A 103 -3.65 9.04 -15.41
CA LYS A 103 -4.73 9.09 -14.42
C LYS A 103 -4.25 9.76 -13.14
N ASN A 104 -5.13 10.52 -12.51
CA ASN A 104 -4.84 11.14 -11.22
C ASN A 104 -5.35 10.26 -10.09
N TYR A 105 -4.47 9.96 -9.15
CA TYR A 105 -4.74 9.18 -7.96
C TYR A 105 -4.55 10.02 -6.72
N SER A 106 -5.37 9.78 -5.69
CA SER A 106 -5.12 10.33 -4.36
C SER A 106 -4.02 9.50 -3.70
N ALA A 107 -2.88 10.14 -3.46
CA ALA A 107 -1.75 9.58 -2.75
C ALA A 107 -1.65 10.22 -1.37
N VAL A 108 -1.35 9.44 -0.34
CA VAL A 108 -1.08 9.98 1.00
C VAL A 108 0.11 10.94 0.93
N ALA A 109 0.01 12.06 1.65
CA ALA A 109 1.07 13.05 1.74
C ALA A 109 2.37 12.43 2.29
N ASP A 110 3.51 12.85 1.75
CA ASP A 110 4.82 12.29 2.13
C ASP A 110 5.15 12.51 3.61
N GLU A 111 4.64 13.58 4.20
CA GLU A 111 4.77 13.87 5.64
C GLU A 111 4.16 12.76 6.50
N ILE A 112 2.96 12.30 6.14
CA ILE A 112 2.26 11.22 6.84
C ILE A 112 3.02 9.90 6.65
N ILE A 113 3.44 9.58 5.42
CA ILE A 113 4.21 8.36 5.14
C ILE A 113 5.52 8.34 5.94
N SER A 114 6.17 9.49 6.08
CA SER A 114 7.41 9.62 6.86
C SER A 114 7.23 9.46 8.37
N MET A 115 5.99 9.61 8.88
CA MET A 115 5.66 9.34 10.29
C MET A 115 5.48 7.83 10.57
N LEU A 116 5.24 7.02 9.54
CA LEU A 116 5.01 5.59 9.71
C LEU A 116 6.35 4.85 9.84
N PRO A 117 6.58 4.06 10.91
CA PRO A 117 7.77 3.24 11.01
C PRO A 117 7.77 2.14 9.95
N LYS A 118 8.97 1.71 9.52
CA LYS A 118 9.13 0.69 8.47
C LYS A 118 8.29 -0.58 8.73
N ALA A 119 8.27 -1.07 9.97
CA ALA A 119 7.52 -2.27 10.34
C ALA A 119 6.00 -2.11 10.11
N LEU A 120 5.47 -0.90 10.36
CA LEU A 120 4.06 -0.60 10.10
C LEU A 120 3.78 -0.46 8.60
N ILE A 121 4.72 0.12 7.83
CA ILE A 121 4.62 0.17 6.37
C ILE A 121 4.59 -1.25 5.78
N ASP A 122 5.45 -2.14 6.25
CA ASP A 122 5.48 -3.53 5.81
C ASP A 122 4.15 -4.23 6.12
N GLU A 123 3.65 -4.13 7.36
CA GLU A 123 2.35 -4.70 7.77
C GLU A 123 1.18 -4.16 6.93
N LEU A 124 1.04 -2.84 6.82
CA LEU A 124 -0.04 -2.24 6.05
C LEU A 124 0.03 -2.62 4.56
N SER A 125 1.24 -2.74 4.01
CA SER A 125 1.40 -3.15 2.60
C SER A 125 0.93 -4.58 2.36
N GLU A 126 1.18 -5.50 3.29
CA GLU A 126 0.71 -6.88 3.20
C GLU A 126 -0.82 -6.95 3.27
N VAL A 127 -1.42 -6.18 4.19
CA VAL A 127 -2.88 -6.10 4.33
C VAL A 127 -3.51 -5.57 3.04
N ILE A 128 -3.04 -4.43 2.53
CA ILE A 128 -3.55 -3.84 1.28
C ILE A 128 -3.42 -4.81 0.10
N LEU A 129 -2.31 -5.55 0.00
CA LEU A 129 -2.13 -6.54 -1.07
C LEU A 129 -3.04 -7.76 -0.89
N SER A 130 -3.30 -8.19 0.34
CA SER A 130 -4.23 -9.30 0.61
C SER A 130 -5.67 -8.95 0.24
N GLU A 131 -6.10 -7.71 0.48
CA GLU A 131 -7.44 -7.23 0.10
C GLU A 131 -7.63 -7.18 -1.44
N ASN A 132 -6.54 -6.98 -2.20
CA ASN A 132 -6.58 -7.01 -3.66
C ASN A 132 -6.64 -8.43 -4.25
N SER A 133 -6.66 -9.47 -3.41
CA SER A 133 -6.90 -10.84 -3.85
C SER A 133 -8.39 -11.11 -3.80
N LEU A 134 -8.93 -11.82 -4.80
CA LEU A 134 -10.32 -12.31 -4.77
C LEU A 134 -10.45 -13.18 -3.51
N SER A 135 -11.11 -12.66 -2.48
CA SER A 135 -11.34 -13.41 -1.25
C SER A 135 -12.33 -14.54 -1.55
N GLU A 136 -12.15 -15.71 -0.94
CA GLU A 136 -13.08 -16.86 -1.02
C GLU A 136 -14.53 -16.49 -0.65
N ASP A 137 -14.76 -15.35 0.01
CA ASP A 137 -16.11 -14.81 0.28
C ASP A 137 -16.89 -14.40 -0.98
N GLU A 138 -16.22 -14.18 -2.13
CA GLU A 138 -16.89 -14.03 -3.43
C GLU A 138 -17.36 -15.38 -4.02
N GLU A 139 -16.89 -16.50 -3.47
CA GLU A 139 -17.24 -17.85 -3.94
C GLU A 139 -18.63 -18.29 -3.44
N LYS A 140 -19.21 -17.57 -2.47
CA LYS A 140 -20.48 -17.94 -1.80
C LYS A 140 -21.73 -17.15 -2.20
N ASN A 141 -21.63 -16.18 -3.12
CA ASN A 141 -22.78 -15.40 -3.61
C ASN A 141 -23.16 -15.73 -5.05
#